data_AF-A0AAW0WJZ1-F1
#
_entry.id   AF-A0AAW0WJZ1-F1
#
_cell.length_a   1.000
_cell.length_b   1.000
_cell.length_c   1.000
_cell.angle_alpha   90.00
_cell.angle_beta   90.00
_cell.angle_gamma   90.00
#
_symmetry.space_group_name_H-M   'P 1'
#
loop_
_entity.id
_entity.type
_entity.pdbx_description
1 polymer ?
#
loop_
_entity_poly.entity_id
_entity_poly.type
_entity_poly.pdbx_seq_one_letter_code
_entity_poly.pdbx_strand_id
1 'polypeptide(L)'
;SFKALHDCCEPSMFSLDRLVLSVVSDPRATLDGLLRARQLVLQVVEKEKRLRAQLAEIGLEASERLSTPDSHRKKKSRFIEDEEENVCEMCRQNLYVSLVTNSQEEAVYCLDHALVFLSKNPSHLEFCKLMYT
;
A
#
# COMPACT_ATOMS: atom_id res chain seq x y z
N SER A 1 3.69 -11.99 -16.04
CA SER A 1 4.51 -11.11 -15.17
C SER A 1 3.63 -10.59 -14.04
N PHE A 2 4.17 -10.06 -12.93
CA PHE A 2 3.34 -9.44 -11.87
C PHE A 2 2.44 -8.30 -12.40
N LYS A 3 2.91 -7.59 -13.43
CA LYS A 3 2.10 -6.61 -14.16
C LYS A 3 0.90 -7.24 -14.86
N ALA A 4 1.04 -8.41 -15.46
CA ALA A 4 -0.09 -9.12 -16.07
C ALA A 4 -1.13 -9.58 -15.03
N LEU A 5 -0.71 -10.00 -13.84
CA LEU A 5 -1.64 -10.33 -12.74
C LEU A 5 -2.43 -9.10 -12.29
N HIS A 6 -1.74 -7.96 -12.15
CA HIS A 6 -2.37 -6.66 -11.88
C HIS A 6 -3.40 -6.30 -12.94
N ASP A 7 -3.02 -6.38 -14.22
CA ASP A 7 -3.88 -5.97 -15.34
C ASP A 7 -5.09 -6.90 -15.51
N CYS A 8 -4.99 -8.16 -15.04
CA CYS A 8 -6.09 -9.14 -15.06
C CYS A 8 -6.93 -9.20 -13.78
N CYS A 9 -6.64 -8.38 -12.77
CA CYS A 9 -7.25 -8.46 -11.43
C CYS A 9 -7.16 -9.87 -10.80
N GLU A 10 -6.14 -10.66 -11.15
CA GLU A 10 -5.93 -11.96 -10.54
C GLU A 10 -5.32 -11.78 -9.15
N PRO A 11 -5.91 -12.41 -8.10
CA PRO A 11 -5.37 -12.33 -6.76
C PRO A 11 -3.96 -12.94 -6.75
N SER A 12 -2.98 -12.17 -6.28
CA SER A 12 -1.63 -12.67 -6.09
C SER A 12 -1.54 -13.38 -4.74
N MET A 13 -0.89 -14.54 -4.70
CA MET A 13 -0.65 -15.27 -3.44
C MET A 13 0.31 -14.54 -2.48
N PHE A 14 1.00 -13.49 -2.94
CA PHE A 14 1.90 -12.68 -2.12
C PHE A 14 2.08 -11.27 -2.70
N SER A 15 2.35 -10.29 -1.85
CA SER A 15 2.77 -8.95 -2.30
C SER A 15 4.20 -8.97 -2.86
N LEU A 16 4.38 -8.49 -4.10
CA LEU A 16 5.71 -8.30 -4.68
C LEU A 16 6.57 -7.35 -3.82
N ASP A 17 5.96 -6.29 -3.30
CA ASP A 17 6.67 -5.31 -2.46
C ASP A 17 7.17 -5.97 -1.18
N ARG A 18 6.34 -6.79 -0.53
CA ARG A 18 6.74 -7.58 0.64
C ARG A 18 7.88 -8.54 0.31
N LEU A 19 7.82 -9.24 -0.82
CA LEU A 19 8.88 -10.16 -1.25
C LEU A 19 10.20 -9.40 -1.48
N VAL A 20 10.17 -8.31 -2.24
CA VAL A 20 11.36 -7.52 -2.55
C VAL A 20 11.97 -6.93 -1.29
N LEU A 21 11.14 -6.40 -0.37
CA LEU A 21 11.59 -5.87 0.92
C LEU A 21 12.19 -6.96 1.82
N SER A 22 11.64 -8.18 1.76
CA SER A 22 12.19 -9.33 2.48
C SER A 22 13.57 -9.72 1.94
N VAL A 23 13.76 -9.71 0.61
CA VAL A 23 15.04 -10.03 -0.02
C VAL A 23 16.13 -9.02 0.34
N VAL A 24 15.84 -7.71 0.29
CA VAL A 24 16.85 -6.69 0.63
C VAL A 24 17.18 -6.64 2.12
N SER A 25 16.31 -7.21 2.97
CA SER A 25 16.51 -7.29 4.41
C SER A 25 17.21 -8.58 4.85
N ASP A 26 17.37 -9.59 3.96
CA ASP A 26 18.04 -10.84 4.30
C ASP A 26 19.57 -10.69 4.18
N PRO A 27 20.34 -10.82 5.29
CA PRO A 27 21.80 -10.72 5.26
C PRO A 27 22.47 -11.85 4.44
N ARG A 28 21.73 -12.91 4.09
CA ARG A 28 22.22 -14.05 3.29
C ARG A 28 21.90 -13.88 1.81
N ALA A 29 21.25 -12.80 1.40
CA ALA A 29 20.94 -12.55 0.00
C ALA A 29 22.22 -12.45 -0.84
N THR A 30 22.22 -13.06 -2.02
CA THR A 30 23.34 -12.97 -2.95
C THR A 30 23.45 -11.57 -3.55
N LEU A 31 24.65 -11.16 -3.95
CA LEU A 31 24.89 -9.86 -4.60
C LEU A 31 23.96 -9.65 -5.81
N ASP A 32 23.82 -10.67 -6.66
CA ASP A 32 22.92 -10.61 -7.82
C ASP A 32 21.44 -10.48 -7.44
N GLY A 33 21.03 -11.17 -6.37
CA GLY A 33 19.69 -11.05 -5.81
C GLY A 33 19.41 -9.63 -5.31
N LEU A 34 20.37 -9.06 -4.56
CA LEU A 34 20.30 -7.68 -4.05
C LEU A 34 20.27 -6.65 -5.17
N LEU A 35 21.07 -6.81 -6.24
CA LEU A 35 21.07 -5.89 -7.38
C LEU A 35 19.72 -5.88 -8.12
N ARG A 36 19.13 -7.06 -8.36
CA ARG A 36 17.79 -7.16 -8.96
C ARG A 36 16.71 -6.58 -8.05
N ALA A 37 16.75 -6.91 -6.75
CA ALA A 37 15.80 -6.40 -5.78
C ALA A 37 15.90 -4.86 -5.64
N ARG A 38 17.11 -4.30 -5.64
CA ARG A 38 17.36 -2.85 -5.59
C ARG A 38 16.63 -2.11 -6.71
N GLN A 39 16.69 -2.61 -7.94
CA GLN A 39 16.04 -1.95 -9.08
C GLN A 39 14.51 -1.92 -8.90
N LEU A 40 13.93 -2.99 -8.34
CA LEU A 40 12.51 -3.06 -8.04
C LEU A 40 12.13 -2.14 -6.87
N VAL A 41 12.90 -2.12 -5.78
CA VAL A 41 12.68 -1.20 -4.64
C VAL A 41 12.68 0.25 -5.11
N LEU A 42 13.63 0.65 -5.97
CA LEU A 42 13.68 2.02 -6.47
C LEU A 42 12.41 2.41 -7.24
N GLN A 43 11.85 1.48 -8.02
CA GLN A 43 10.59 1.71 -8.73
C GLN A 43 9.41 1.85 -7.76
N VAL A 44 9.35 1.01 -6.72
CA VAL A 44 8.32 1.09 -5.67
C VAL A 44 8.41 2.42 -4.93
N VAL A 45 9.59 2.81 -4.46
CA VAL A 45 9.82 4.06 -3.72
C VAL A 45 9.46 5.28 -4.56
N GLU A 46 9.86 5.31 -5.83
CA GLU A 46 9.56 6.45 -6.70
C GLU A 46 8.05 6.56 -6.99
N LYS A 47 7.40 5.42 -7.26
CA LYS A 47 5.94 5.38 -7.45
C LYS A 47 5.21 5.84 -6.18
N GLU A 48 5.62 5.35 -5.02
CA GLU A 48 5.04 5.69 -3.71
C GLU A 48 5.16 7.19 -3.43
N LYS A 49 6.36 7.77 -3.57
CA LYS A 49 6.60 9.20 -3.37
C LYS A 49 5.71 10.04 -4.27
N ARG A 50 5.65 9.71 -5.56
CA ARG A 50 4.84 10.44 -6.54
C ARG A 50 3.36 10.41 -6.18
N LEU A 51 2.82 9.24 -5.83
CA LEU A 51 1.39 9.11 -5.54
C LEU A 51 1.00 9.77 -4.21
N ARG A 52 1.84 9.69 -3.18
CA ARG A 52 1.61 10.41 -1.91
C ARG A 52 1.61 11.93 -2.12
N ALA A 53 2.53 12.44 -2.95
CA ALA A 53 2.56 13.85 -3.30
C ALA A 53 1.26 14.28 -4.00
N GLN A 54 0.80 13.52 -5.00
CA GLN A 54 -0.46 13.79 -5.70
C GLN A 54 -1.69 13.73 -4.78
N LEU A 55 -1.73 12.78 -3.83
CA LEU A 55 -2.80 12.70 -2.83
C LEU A 55 -2.79 13.91 -1.88
N ALA A 56 -1.61 14.36 -1.47
CA ALA A 56 -1.48 15.57 -0.65
C ALA A 56 -1.91 16.82 -1.44
N GLU A 57 -1.56 16.93 -2.72
CA GLU A 57 -1.96 18.04 -3.61
C GLU A 57 -3.47 18.18 -3.77
N ILE A 58 -4.22 17.07 -3.75
CA ILE A 58 -5.70 17.09 -3.80
C ILE A 58 -6.34 17.24 -2.41
N GLY A 59 -5.55 17.39 -1.34
CA GLY A 59 -6.04 17.69 0.02
C GLY A 59 -6.17 16.49 0.96
N LEU A 60 -5.62 15.32 0.62
CA LEU A 60 -5.59 14.18 1.57
C LEU A 60 -4.46 14.37 2.59
N GLU A 61 -4.76 15.06 3.70
CA GLU A 61 -3.78 15.35 4.76
C GLU A 61 -3.79 14.31 5.90
N ALA A 62 -4.93 13.67 6.12
CA ALA A 62 -5.09 12.68 7.17
C ALA A 62 -4.20 11.46 6.88
N SER A 63 -3.27 11.16 7.79
CA SER A 63 -2.40 9.99 7.68
C SER A 63 -2.13 9.35 9.05
N GLU A 64 -1.88 8.05 9.05
CA GLU A 64 -1.58 7.29 10.26
C GLU A 64 -0.64 6.12 9.95
N ARG A 65 0.30 5.86 10.86
CA ARG A 65 1.20 4.73 10.75
C ARG A 65 0.49 3.46 11.21
N LEU A 66 0.58 2.40 10.42
CA LEU A 66 0.11 1.07 10.78
C LEU A 66 0.86 0.56 12.00
N SER A 67 0.12 0.06 12.98
CA SER A 67 0.66 -0.54 14.20
C SER A 67 1.49 -1.76 13.84
N THR A 68 2.82 -1.67 13.99
CA THR A 68 3.69 -2.85 13.92
C THR A 68 3.47 -3.73 15.15
N PRO A 69 3.66 -5.06 15.08
CA PRO A 69 3.41 -5.97 16.20
C PRO A 69 4.07 -5.59 17.53
N ASP A 70 5.19 -4.85 17.52
CA ASP A 70 5.84 -4.36 18.74
C ASP A 70 5.12 -3.20 19.46
N SER A 71 4.15 -2.54 18.82
CA SER A 71 3.39 -1.43 19.41
C SER A 71 2.12 -1.92 20.10
N HIS A 72 2.26 -2.80 21.09
CA HIS A 72 1.18 -3.18 22.00
C HIS A 72 0.83 -2.02 22.94
N ARG A 73 0.17 -0.97 22.45
CA ARG A 73 -0.64 0.01 23.21
C ARG A 73 -1.09 1.16 22.31
N LYS A 74 -2.18 0.95 21.57
CA LYS A 74 -3.32 1.89 21.41
C LYS A 74 -4.11 1.54 20.15
N LYS A 75 -5.42 1.41 20.32
CA LYS A 75 -6.49 1.24 19.32
C LYS A 75 -6.31 0.08 18.33
N LYS A 76 -7.09 -0.97 18.55
CA LYS A 76 -7.45 -1.97 17.53
C LYS A 76 -8.07 -1.24 16.33
N SER A 77 -7.31 -1.06 15.27
CA SER A 77 -7.87 -0.73 13.94
C SER A 77 -8.42 -2.04 13.36
N ARG A 78 -9.69 -2.05 12.96
CA ARG A 78 -10.35 -3.22 12.35
C ARG A 78 -9.63 -3.73 11.09
N PHE A 79 -8.75 -2.93 10.49
CA PHE A 79 -7.96 -3.28 9.30
C PHE A 79 -6.64 -4.02 9.61
N ILE A 80 -6.33 -4.26 10.90
CA ILE A 80 -5.08 -4.90 11.36
C ILE A 80 -5.35 -6.28 11.98
N GLU A 81 -6.61 -6.65 12.24
CA GLU A 81 -6.92 -7.82 13.07
C GLU A 81 -6.66 -9.17 12.40
N ASP A 82 -6.57 -9.22 11.08
CA ASP A 82 -6.22 -10.45 10.39
C ASP A 82 -4.91 -10.27 9.61
N GLU A 83 -4.10 -11.32 9.60
CA GLU A 83 -3.05 -11.54 8.59
C GLU A 83 -3.62 -11.60 7.16
N GLU A 84 -4.89 -11.20 6.95
CA GLU A 84 -5.47 -10.86 5.66
C GLU A 84 -4.71 -9.68 5.07
N GLU A 85 -3.95 -9.98 4.02
CA GLU A 85 -3.27 -8.99 3.21
C GLU A 85 -4.30 -7.93 2.79
N ASN A 86 -4.12 -6.69 3.24
CA ASN A 86 -5.01 -5.59 2.89
C ASN A 86 -5.08 -5.50 1.36
N VAL A 87 -6.25 -5.73 0.76
CA VAL A 87 -6.42 -5.68 -0.70
C VAL A 87 -7.12 -4.41 -1.14
N CYS A 88 -6.72 -3.87 -2.29
CA CYS A 88 -7.48 -2.80 -2.91
C CYS A 88 -8.84 -3.31 -3.42
N GLU A 89 -9.91 -2.61 -3.11
CA GLU A 89 -11.26 -2.97 -3.56
C GLU A 89 -11.41 -3.00 -5.09
N MET A 90 -10.67 -2.15 -5.80
CA MET A 90 -10.78 -2.00 -7.26
C MET A 90 -9.94 -2.99 -8.05
N CYS A 91 -8.66 -3.19 -7.69
CA CYS A 91 -7.75 -4.08 -8.42
C CYS A 91 -7.31 -5.33 -7.66
N ARG A 92 -7.79 -5.52 -6.43
CA ARG A 92 -7.50 -6.68 -5.57
C ARG A 92 -6.02 -6.93 -5.30
N GLN A 93 -5.16 -5.92 -5.52
CA GLN A 93 -3.75 -6.01 -5.16
C GLN A 93 -3.53 -5.92 -3.66
N ASN A 94 -2.61 -6.73 -3.16
CA ASN A 94 -2.10 -6.66 -1.79
C ASN A 94 -1.33 -5.35 -1.56
N LEU A 95 -1.71 -4.64 -0.51
CA LEU A 95 -1.22 -3.31 -0.14
C LEU A 95 -0.33 -3.44 1.09
N TYR A 96 0.98 -3.48 0.83
CA TYR A 96 1.98 -3.68 1.88
C TYR A 96 2.60 -2.36 2.36
N VAL A 97 2.99 -1.49 1.43
CA VAL A 97 3.71 -0.24 1.77
C VAL A 97 2.76 0.78 2.38
N SER A 98 1.67 1.05 1.67
CA SER A 98 0.65 2.01 2.07
C SER A 98 -0.69 1.71 1.41
N LEU A 99 -1.76 2.28 1.98
CA LEU A 99 -3.13 2.18 1.49
C LEU A 99 -3.92 3.42 1.90
N VAL A 100 -5.07 3.65 1.28
CA VAL A 100 -6.04 4.65 1.72
C VAL A 100 -7.29 3.95 2.21
N THR A 101 -7.70 4.19 3.45
CA THR A 101 -8.98 3.73 3.99
C THR A 101 -10.05 4.79 3.75
N ASN A 102 -11.28 4.40 3.43
CA ASN A 102 -12.47 5.24 3.44
C ASN A 102 -13.42 4.73 4.52
N SER A 103 -13.60 5.50 5.60
CA SER A 103 -14.43 5.07 6.74
C SER A 103 -15.94 5.09 6.46
N GLN A 104 -16.38 5.82 5.43
CA GLN A 104 -17.79 5.92 5.08
C GLN A 104 -18.27 4.70 4.29
N GLU A 105 -17.43 4.20 3.38
CA GLU A 105 -17.73 3.03 2.54
C GLU A 105 -17.16 1.73 3.10
N GLU A 106 -16.42 1.81 4.23
CA GLU A 106 -15.65 0.71 4.80
C GLU A 106 -14.68 0.07 3.77
N ALA A 107 -14.15 0.90 2.88
CA ALA A 107 -13.36 0.50 1.71
C ALA A 107 -11.85 0.76 1.89
N VAL A 108 -11.04 0.00 1.14
CA VAL A 108 -9.58 0.14 1.09
C VAL A 108 -9.11 0.27 -0.35
N TYR A 109 -8.25 1.25 -0.62
CA TYR A 109 -7.71 1.51 -1.96
C TYR A 109 -6.19 1.53 -1.98
N CYS A 110 -5.60 1.08 -3.10
CA CYS A 110 -4.23 1.46 -3.45
C CYS A 110 -4.18 2.96 -3.77
N LEU A 111 -2.99 3.55 -3.74
CA LEU A 111 -2.85 5.01 -3.94
C LEU A 111 -3.32 5.48 -5.34
N ASP A 112 -3.12 4.68 -6.39
CA ASP A 112 -3.59 5.00 -7.74
C ASP A 112 -5.12 5.11 -7.77
N HIS A 113 -5.83 4.13 -7.19
CA HIS A 113 -7.30 4.11 -7.17
C HIS A 113 -7.88 5.14 -6.19
N ALA A 114 -7.22 5.38 -5.06
CA ALA A 114 -7.58 6.45 -4.14
C ALA A 114 -7.52 7.82 -4.82
N LEU A 115 -6.47 8.08 -5.61
CA LEU A 115 -6.30 9.33 -6.33
C LEU A 115 -7.42 9.54 -7.36
N VAL A 116 -7.75 8.50 -8.13
CA VAL A 116 -8.87 8.56 -9.10
C VAL A 116 -10.21 8.78 -8.39
N PHE A 117 -10.45 8.07 -7.28
CA PHE A 117 -11.68 8.16 -6.50
C PHE A 117 -11.86 9.57 -5.91
N LEU A 118 -10.86 10.07 -5.19
CA LEU A 118 -10.92 11.38 -4.51
C LEU A 118 -10.95 12.56 -5.49
N SER A 119 -10.29 12.42 -6.66
CA SER A 119 -10.37 13.44 -7.71
C SER A 119 -11.80 13.58 -8.27
N LYS A 120 -12.61 12.51 -8.24
CA LYS A 120 -14.00 12.52 -8.71
C LYS A 120 -14.99 12.82 -7.58
N ASN A 121 -14.63 12.49 -6.34
CA ASN A 121 -15.48 12.61 -5.17
C ASN A 121 -14.77 13.41 -4.04
N PRO A 122 -14.53 14.72 -4.19
CA PRO A 122 -13.77 15.50 -3.20
C PRO A 122 -14.42 15.54 -1.81
N SER A 123 -15.75 15.37 -1.74
CA SER A 123 -16.48 15.29 -0.45
C SER A 123 -16.06 14.10 0.41
N HIS A 124 -15.41 13.09 -0.16
CA HIS A 124 -14.93 11.93 0.61
C HIS A 124 -13.57 12.16 1.29
N LEU A 125 -12.89 13.29 1.03
CA LEU A 125 -11.57 13.57 1.62
C LEU A 125 -11.59 13.51 3.15
N GLU A 126 -12.66 13.97 3.80
CA GLU A 126 -12.80 13.96 5.26
C GLU A 126 -12.93 12.55 5.86
N PHE A 127 -13.36 11.57 5.05
CA PHE A 127 -13.53 10.17 5.45
C PHE A 127 -12.34 9.29 5.03
N CYS A 128 -11.41 9.86 4.25
CA CYS A 128 -10.25 9.15 3.76
C CYS A 128 -9.01 9.39 4.62
N LYS A 129 -8.19 8.35 4.79
CA LYS A 129 -6.92 8.43 5.51
C LYS A 129 -5.85 7.58 4.83
N LEU A 130 -4.66 8.14 4.66
CA LEU A 130 -3.48 7.43 4.20
C LEU A 130 -2.84 6.63 5.34
N MET A 131 -2.81 5.30 5.22
CA MET A 131 -2.16 4.39 6.16
C MET A 131 -0.84 3.88 5.59
N TYR A 132 0.21 3.72 6.41
CA TYR A 132 1.54 3.28 5.95
C TYR A 132 2.35 2.51 6.99
N THR A 133 3.29 1.66 6.57
CA THR A 133 4.20 0.88 7.43
C THR A 133 5.39 1.67 7.98
#